data_AF-A0A7C1V637-F1
#
_entry.id   AF-A0A7C1V637-F1
#
_cell.length_a   1.000
_cell.length_b   1.000
_cell.length_c   1.000
_cell.angle_alpha   90.00
_cell.angle_beta   90.00
_cell.angle_gamma   90.00
#
_symmetry.space_group_name_H-M   'P 1'
#
loop_
_entity.id
_entity.type
_entity.pdbx_description
1 polymer ?
#
loop_
_entity_poly.entity_id
_entity_poly.type
_entity_poly.pdbx_seq_one_letter_code
_entity_poly.pdbx_strand_id
1 'polypeptide(L)'
;MGEHMLLIEQIFLVGIDEKSKKIFLNREDFLFYGAIMMDLLLLDKISIEKDLDPDRKSTTTSLKIKILNTDSTDNTVLDKMLNFLEINSGKDTLTEILVQFTKRSNFSDFRKVIISKLESLGFIKYLGKKRLQRRYQITEPALKAKILNEIDAVLFDNQEPTKELLFLLSLLRIQYNIRRLIPKKLIRIAEERLYNLLFNELIGLVIQGVIDDMNASFRAKYYPSEERGSGRSTWPRYLCCGSNSKLDLNLRS
;
A
#
# COMPACT_ATOMS: atom_id res chain seq x y z
N MET A 1 -20.76 -7.03 17.99
CA MET A 1 -19.94 -7.09 16.75
C MET A 1 -18.59 -6.49 17.11
N GLY A 2 -17.48 -7.20 16.89
CA GLY A 2 -16.15 -6.63 17.14
C GLY A 2 -15.89 -5.51 16.12
N GLU A 3 -15.37 -4.38 16.58
CA GLU A 3 -15.01 -3.27 15.70
C GLU A 3 -13.93 -3.75 14.72
N HIS A 4 -14.19 -3.62 13.41
CA HIS A 4 -13.22 -3.97 12.38
C HIS A 4 -12.07 -2.96 12.43
N MET A 5 -10.84 -3.46 12.55
CA MET A 5 -9.64 -2.63 12.58
C MET A 5 -9.20 -2.34 11.15
N LEU A 6 -9.11 -1.07 10.80
CA LEU A 6 -8.72 -0.65 9.46
C LEU A 6 -7.31 -1.14 9.10
N LEU A 7 -7.06 -1.42 7.82
CA LEU A 7 -5.74 -1.81 7.34
C LEU A 7 -4.65 -0.80 7.75
N ILE A 8 -4.98 0.49 7.73
CA ILE A 8 -4.05 1.54 8.15
C ILE A 8 -3.74 1.49 9.65
N GLU A 9 -4.72 1.14 10.49
CA GLU A 9 -4.56 0.95 11.93
C GLU A 9 -3.63 -0.24 12.21
N GLN A 10 -3.80 -1.35 11.48
CA GLN A 10 -2.93 -2.52 11.55
C GLN A 10 -1.48 -2.17 11.14
N ILE A 11 -1.30 -1.46 10.02
CA ILE A 11 0.00 -0.95 9.55
C ILE A 11 0.68 -0.13 10.64
N PHE A 12 -0.05 0.77 11.30
CA PHE A 12 0.52 1.57 12.39
C PHE A 12 1.00 0.71 13.55
N LEU A 13 0.19 -0.25 13.99
CA LEU A 13 0.51 -1.12 15.12
C LEU A 13 1.75 -1.96 14.85
N VAL A 14 1.80 -2.66 13.71
CA VAL A 14 2.98 -3.47 13.34
C VAL A 14 4.20 -2.58 13.06
N GLY A 15 3.97 -1.36 12.58
CA GLY A 15 4.99 -0.36 12.29
C GLY A 15 5.64 0.31 13.52
N ILE A 16 5.17 0.06 14.74
CA ILE A 16 5.81 0.56 15.97
C ILE A 16 6.98 -0.35 16.35
N ASP A 17 8.18 0.22 16.24
CA ASP A 17 9.40 -0.41 16.76
C ASP A 17 9.43 -0.30 18.28
N GLU A 18 9.47 -1.43 18.97
CA GLU A 18 9.33 -1.49 20.42
C GLU A 18 10.56 -0.96 21.18
N LYS A 19 11.73 -0.92 20.54
CA LYS A 19 12.96 -0.43 21.17
C LYS A 19 13.01 1.10 21.13
N SER A 20 12.84 1.67 19.96
CA SER A 20 12.87 3.11 19.71
C SER A 20 11.56 3.81 20.07
N LYS A 21 10.46 3.05 20.15
CA LYS A 21 9.09 3.52 20.32
C LYS A 21 8.62 4.39 19.16
N LYS A 22 9.18 4.22 17.96
CA LYS A 22 8.88 5.04 16.78
C LYS A 22 8.13 4.24 15.74
N ILE A 23 7.27 4.91 14.99
CA ILE A 23 6.65 4.34 13.79
C ILE A 23 7.66 4.46 12.65
N PHE A 24 8.00 3.35 12.01
CA PHE A 24 8.95 3.35 10.89
C PHE A 24 8.28 3.41 9.51
N LEU A 25 6.96 3.18 9.44
CA LEU A 25 6.10 3.29 8.26
C LEU A 25 5.53 4.71 8.07
N ASN A 26 6.33 5.73 8.40
CA ASN A 26 5.80 7.04 8.81
C ASN A 26 5.77 8.15 7.75
N ARG A 27 6.17 7.86 6.50
CA ARG A 27 6.58 8.89 5.52
C ARG A 27 5.75 9.00 4.25
N GLU A 28 4.89 8.04 3.93
CA GLU A 28 4.34 7.98 2.57
C GLU A 28 2.82 8.11 2.57
N ASP A 29 2.33 9.27 2.14
CA ASP A 29 0.89 9.58 2.13
C ASP A 29 0.10 8.61 1.24
N PHE A 30 0.70 8.08 0.17
CA PHE A 30 0.08 7.10 -0.72
C PHE A 30 -0.22 5.75 -0.04
N LEU A 31 0.60 5.33 0.93
CA LEU A 31 0.34 4.11 1.69
C LEU A 31 -0.95 4.24 2.51
N PHE A 32 -1.18 5.42 3.08
CA PHE A 32 -2.38 5.71 3.86
C PHE A 32 -3.63 5.67 2.98
N TYR A 33 -3.59 6.31 1.82
CA TYR A 33 -4.73 6.34 0.91
C TYR A 33 -4.99 4.98 0.29
N GLY A 34 -3.92 4.26 -0.07
CA GLY A 34 -4.02 2.87 -0.50
C GLY A 34 -4.75 2.01 0.52
N ALA A 35 -4.36 2.11 1.79
CA ALA A 35 -5.00 1.38 2.88
C ALA A 35 -6.50 1.75 3.02
N ILE A 36 -6.83 3.04 3.06
CA ILE A 36 -8.23 3.50 3.18
C ILE A 36 -9.08 3.04 1.99
N MET A 37 -8.55 3.08 0.76
CA MET A 37 -9.28 2.58 -0.42
C MET A 37 -9.47 1.06 -0.38
N MET A 38 -8.47 0.31 0.08
CA MET A 38 -8.59 -1.13 0.29
C MET A 38 -9.60 -1.47 1.40
N ASP A 39 -9.70 -0.66 2.46
CA ASP A 39 -10.76 -0.77 3.47
C ASP A 39 -12.16 -0.56 2.85
N LEU A 40 -12.33 0.47 2.00
CA LEU A 40 -13.59 0.69 1.27
C LEU A 40 -13.95 -0.47 0.31
N LEU A 41 -12.96 -1.17 -0.25
CA LEU A 41 -13.15 -2.37 -1.07
C LEU A 41 -13.49 -3.63 -0.26
N LEU A 42 -13.04 -3.70 0.99
CA LEU A 42 -13.43 -4.77 1.91
C LEU A 42 -14.88 -4.59 2.38
N LEU A 43 -15.34 -3.34 2.47
CA LEU A 43 -16.71 -2.97 2.84
C LEU A 43 -17.67 -2.88 1.64
N ASP A 44 -17.23 -3.27 0.44
CA ASP A 44 -18.00 -3.20 -0.81
C ASP A 44 -18.62 -1.82 -1.09
N LYS A 45 -17.95 -0.74 -0.64
CA LYS A 45 -18.37 0.65 -0.92
C LYS A 45 -17.91 1.11 -2.30
N ILE A 46 -16.80 0.57 -2.77
CA ILE A 46 -16.24 0.83 -4.09
C ILE A 46 -15.83 -0.48 -4.77
N SER A 47 -15.75 -0.47 -6.09
CA SER A 47 -15.07 -1.50 -6.89
C SER A 47 -13.98 -0.88 -7.74
N ILE A 48 -12.95 -1.66 -8.05
CA ILE A 48 -11.87 -1.25 -8.93
C ILE A 48 -11.83 -2.17 -10.16
N GLU A 49 -11.85 -1.57 -11.34
CA GLU A 49 -11.89 -2.26 -12.62
C GLU A 49 -10.81 -1.75 -13.56
N LYS A 50 -10.34 -2.59 -14.48
CA LYS A 50 -9.39 -2.16 -15.51
C LYS A 50 -10.09 -1.19 -16.46
N ASP A 51 -9.45 -0.07 -16.71
CA ASP A 51 -9.86 0.85 -17.76
C ASP A 51 -9.55 0.20 -19.11
N LEU A 52 -10.61 -0.13 -19.85
CA LEU A 52 -10.52 -0.74 -21.18
C LEU A 52 -10.60 0.31 -22.30
N ASP A 53 -10.54 1.60 -21.98
CA ASP A 53 -10.58 2.69 -22.95
C ASP A 53 -9.35 2.64 -23.88
N PRO A 54 -9.53 2.27 -25.17
CA PRO A 54 -8.42 2.05 -26.10
C PRO A 54 -7.77 3.36 -26.56
N ASP A 55 -8.43 4.51 -26.37
CA ASP A 55 -7.92 5.81 -26.82
C ASP A 55 -6.94 6.46 -25.84
N ARG A 56 -6.79 5.88 -24.63
CA ARG A 56 -5.86 6.36 -23.60
C ARG A 56 -4.49 5.69 -23.70
N LYS A 57 -3.48 6.47 -24.07
CA LYS A 57 -2.05 6.08 -24.03
C LYS A 57 -1.49 6.00 -22.60
N SER A 58 -2.10 5.22 -21.70
CA SER A 58 -1.51 4.98 -20.38
C SER A 58 -0.56 3.78 -20.43
N THR A 59 0.70 4.00 -20.05
CA THR A 59 1.74 2.95 -19.92
C THR A 59 1.63 2.14 -18.63
N THR A 60 0.77 2.58 -17.71
CA THR A 60 0.51 1.93 -16.41
C THR A 60 -0.94 1.46 -16.45
N THR A 61 -1.23 0.24 -15.99
CA THR A 61 -2.60 -0.33 -15.93
C THR A 61 -3.56 0.70 -15.34
N SER A 62 -4.34 1.38 -16.17
CA SER A 62 -5.30 2.37 -15.72
C SER A 62 -6.43 1.63 -15.02
N LEU A 63 -6.63 1.92 -13.75
CA LEU A 63 -7.71 1.34 -12.95
C LEU A 63 -8.76 2.42 -12.72
N LYS A 64 -10.03 2.13 -12.98
CA LYS A 64 -11.16 3.01 -12.66
C LYS A 64 -11.73 2.63 -11.31
N ILE A 65 -12.21 3.63 -10.56
CA ILE A 65 -12.93 3.42 -9.32
C ILE A 65 -14.41 3.66 -9.58
N LYS A 66 -15.25 2.68 -9.24
CA LYS A 66 -16.70 2.79 -9.29
C LYS A 66 -17.25 2.79 -7.86
N ILE A 67 -18.07 3.77 -7.54
CA ILE A 67 -18.75 3.84 -6.25
C ILE A 67 -19.96 2.90 -6.31
N LEU A 68 -20.06 1.98 -5.36
CA LEU A 68 -21.14 1.00 -5.28
C LEU A 68 -22.24 1.46 -4.30
N ASN A 69 -21.83 2.07 -3.20
CA ASN A 69 -22.73 2.58 -2.16
C ASN A 69 -22.07 3.78 -1.44
N THR A 70 -22.87 4.80 -1.10
CA THR A 70 -22.47 6.01 -0.37
C THR A 70 -22.97 6.07 1.08
N ASP A 71 -23.71 5.05 1.56
CA ASP A 71 -24.14 5.00 2.96
C ASP A 71 -22.94 5.09 3.90
N SER A 72 -23.14 5.69 5.09
CA SER A 72 -22.07 5.82 6.09
C SER A 72 -21.48 4.45 6.46
N THR A 73 -20.17 4.44 6.73
CA THR A 73 -19.46 3.29 7.27
C THR A 73 -19.32 3.37 8.80
N ASP A 74 -19.97 4.33 9.45
CA ASP A 74 -19.75 4.73 10.85
C ASP A 74 -18.28 5.06 11.19
N ASN A 75 -17.47 5.36 10.16
CA ASN A 75 -16.06 5.70 10.30
C ASN A 75 -15.74 6.97 9.53
N THR A 76 -15.48 8.05 10.27
CA THR A 76 -15.22 9.39 9.74
C THR A 76 -14.08 9.42 8.70
N VAL A 77 -13.08 8.53 8.80
CA VAL A 77 -11.97 8.50 7.83
C VAL A 77 -12.46 7.92 6.50
N LEU A 78 -13.19 6.82 6.54
CA LEU A 78 -13.73 6.15 5.36
C LEU A 78 -14.81 7.00 4.69
N ASP A 79 -15.73 7.58 5.46
CA ASP A 79 -16.80 8.45 4.94
C ASP A 79 -16.24 9.69 4.25
N LYS A 80 -15.19 10.30 4.80
CA LYS A 80 -14.50 11.42 4.15
C LYS A 80 -13.81 11.02 2.85
N MET A 81 -13.23 9.82 2.79
CA MET A 81 -12.64 9.30 1.55
C MET A 81 -13.74 9.03 0.52
N LEU A 82 -14.86 8.44 0.92
CA LEU A 82 -15.98 8.15 0.04
C LEU A 82 -16.56 9.43 -0.58
N ASN A 83 -16.79 10.47 0.24
CA ASN A 83 -17.19 11.79 -0.23
C ASN A 83 -16.14 12.42 -1.17
N PHE A 84 -14.85 12.22 -0.89
CA PHE A 84 -13.80 12.69 -1.79
C PHE A 84 -13.90 11.98 -3.15
N LEU A 85 -14.10 10.67 -3.18
CA LEU A 85 -14.26 9.91 -4.42
C LEU A 85 -15.47 10.39 -5.21
N GLU A 86 -16.59 10.67 -4.55
CA GLU A 86 -17.82 11.17 -5.18
C GLU A 86 -17.61 12.52 -5.88
N ILE A 87 -17.01 13.49 -5.16
CA ILE A 87 -16.70 14.82 -5.70
C ILE A 87 -15.73 14.73 -6.89
N ASN A 88 -14.90 13.70 -6.92
CA ASN A 88 -13.89 13.49 -7.95
C ASN A 88 -14.27 12.34 -8.90
N SER A 89 -15.53 11.95 -8.97
CA SER A 89 -16.02 10.88 -9.85
C SER A 89 -15.79 11.15 -11.34
N GLY A 90 -15.60 12.41 -11.74
CA GLY A 90 -15.13 12.81 -13.08
C GLY A 90 -13.62 12.64 -13.31
N LYS A 91 -12.87 12.10 -12.34
CA LYS A 91 -11.50 11.63 -12.53
C LYS A 91 -11.55 10.14 -12.76
N ASP A 92 -11.10 9.74 -13.93
CA ASP A 92 -11.38 8.40 -14.42
C ASP A 92 -10.42 7.35 -13.88
N THR A 93 -9.24 7.71 -13.37
CA THR A 93 -8.24 6.72 -12.91
C THR A 93 -7.84 6.84 -11.45
N LEU A 94 -7.55 5.69 -10.83
CA LEU A 94 -7.01 5.54 -9.47
C LEU A 94 -5.75 6.40 -9.28
N THR A 95 -4.87 6.45 -10.29
CA THR A 95 -3.66 7.27 -10.28
C THR A 95 -4.00 8.77 -10.18
N GLU A 96 -4.92 9.27 -11.00
CA GLU A 96 -5.35 10.67 -10.96
C GLU A 96 -6.00 11.02 -9.63
N ILE A 97 -6.81 10.11 -9.08
CA ILE A 97 -7.44 10.26 -7.76
C ILE A 97 -6.37 10.36 -6.67
N LEU A 98 -5.39 9.46 -6.65
CA LEU A 98 -4.26 9.49 -5.71
C LEU A 98 -3.44 10.80 -5.81
N VAL A 99 -3.10 11.23 -7.03
CA VAL A 99 -2.37 12.48 -7.28
C VAL A 99 -3.17 13.70 -6.82
N GLN A 100 -4.49 13.68 -6.98
CA GLN A 100 -5.32 14.81 -6.61
C GLN A 100 -5.62 14.86 -5.12
N PHE A 101 -5.70 13.69 -4.49
CA PHE A 101 -5.82 13.59 -3.05
C PHE A 101 -4.59 14.19 -2.36
N THR A 102 -3.39 13.85 -2.83
CA THR A 102 -2.15 14.46 -2.31
C THR A 102 -2.08 15.97 -2.52
N LYS A 103 -2.68 16.51 -3.59
CA LYS A 103 -2.74 17.97 -3.78
C LYS A 103 -3.75 18.69 -2.87
N ARG A 104 -4.86 18.03 -2.52
CA ARG A 104 -5.98 18.65 -1.75
C ARG A 104 -5.95 18.38 -0.25
N SER A 105 -5.26 17.33 0.18
CA SER A 105 -5.31 16.89 1.57
C SER A 105 -4.41 17.76 2.46
N ASN A 106 -5.00 18.32 3.52
CA ASN A 106 -4.24 18.64 4.72
C ASN A 106 -3.93 17.30 5.44
N PHE A 107 -2.90 16.60 4.94
CA PHE A 107 -2.35 15.30 5.39
C PHE A 107 -2.32 15.07 6.91
N SER A 108 -2.21 16.17 7.65
CA SER A 108 -2.33 16.26 9.11
C SER A 108 -3.52 15.48 9.68
N ASP A 109 -4.68 15.51 9.01
CA ASP A 109 -5.94 15.27 9.71
C ASP A 109 -6.28 13.78 9.81
N PHE A 110 -6.18 13.01 8.72
CA PHE A 110 -6.45 11.57 8.74
C PHE A 110 -5.49 10.83 9.67
N ARG A 111 -4.20 11.13 9.57
CA ARG A 111 -3.18 10.52 10.42
C ARG A 111 -3.40 10.80 11.90
N LYS A 112 -3.73 12.05 12.25
CA LYS A 112 -4.03 12.41 13.64
C LYS A 112 -5.28 11.68 14.12
N VAL A 113 -6.32 11.59 13.29
CA VAL A 113 -7.56 10.87 13.62
C VAL A 113 -7.28 9.39 13.88
N ILE A 114 -6.55 8.70 13.00
CA ILE A 114 -6.23 7.27 13.17
C ILE A 114 -5.41 7.03 14.45
N ILE A 115 -4.35 7.83 14.68
CA ILE A 115 -3.53 7.70 15.89
C ILE A 115 -4.34 8.01 17.14
N SER A 116 -5.18 9.05 17.10
CA SER A 116 -6.06 9.42 18.21
C SER A 116 -7.07 8.31 18.51
N LYS A 117 -7.58 7.63 17.49
CA LYS A 117 -8.50 6.49 17.63
C LYS A 117 -7.79 5.30 18.28
N LEU A 118 -6.60 4.93 17.78
CA LEU A 118 -5.77 3.88 18.39
C LEU A 118 -5.44 4.17 19.86
N GLU A 119 -5.21 5.43 20.20
CA GLU A 119 -4.97 5.86 21.58
C GLU A 119 -6.24 5.83 22.43
N SER A 120 -7.40 6.29 21.92
CA SER A 120 -8.67 6.24 22.64
C SER A 120 -9.17 4.83 22.89
N LEU A 121 -8.88 3.90 21.97
CA LEU A 121 -9.17 2.46 22.13
C LEU A 121 -8.18 1.77 23.08
N GLY A 122 -7.14 2.47 23.54
CA GLY A 122 -6.17 1.91 24.48
C GLY A 122 -5.19 0.92 23.85
N PHE A 123 -5.04 0.90 22.53
CA PHE A 123 -4.08 0.04 21.83
C PHE A 123 -2.66 0.59 21.84
N ILE A 124 -2.54 1.93 21.89
CA ILE A 124 -1.27 2.64 22.02
C ILE A 124 -1.36 3.76 23.06
N LYS A 125 -0.20 4.18 23.54
CA LYS A 125 -0.01 5.36 24.39
C LYS A 125 1.02 6.30 23.78
N TYR A 126 0.69 7.57 23.62
CA TYR A 126 1.65 8.58 23.20
C TYR A 126 2.66 8.90 24.32
N LEU A 127 3.95 8.84 23.99
CA LEU A 127 5.06 9.06 24.91
C LEU A 127 5.75 10.42 24.70
N GLY A 128 5.15 11.32 23.92
CA GLY A 128 5.74 12.61 23.58
C GLY A 128 6.58 12.60 22.30
N LYS A 129 7.33 13.69 22.10
CA LYS A 129 8.28 13.87 20.98
C LYS A 129 9.70 13.84 21.50
N LYS A 130 10.60 13.16 20.77
CA LYS A 130 12.04 13.33 20.92
C LYS A 130 12.59 13.90 19.62
N ARG A 131 13.16 15.11 19.68
CA ARG A 131 13.43 15.96 18.50
C ARG A 131 12.12 16.19 17.73
N LEU A 132 12.04 15.74 16.47
CA LEU A 132 10.88 15.91 15.60
C LEU A 132 10.02 14.64 15.47
N GLN A 133 10.42 13.53 16.11
CA GLN A 133 9.73 12.25 15.95
C GLN A 133 8.87 11.93 17.17
N ARG A 134 7.59 11.66 16.91
CA ARG A 134 6.61 11.21 17.91
C ARG A 134 6.93 9.78 18.34
N ARG A 135 6.68 9.47 19.62
CA ARG A 135 6.92 8.16 20.20
C ARG A 135 5.64 7.56 20.76
N TYR A 136 5.50 6.25 20.61
CA TYR A 136 4.32 5.50 21.01
C TYR A 136 4.73 4.18 21.66
N GLN A 137 3.98 3.80 22.69
CA GLN A 137 4.07 2.50 23.33
C GLN A 137 2.83 1.70 22.95
N ILE A 138 3.01 0.44 22.56
CA ILE A 138 1.90 -0.50 22.43
C ILE A 138 1.48 -0.90 23.83
N THR A 139 0.22 -0.69 24.15
CA THR A 139 -0.40 -1.05 25.43
C THR A 139 -1.07 -2.41 25.36
N GLU A 140 -1.48 -2.84 24.16
CA GLU A 140 -2.05 -4.17 23.91
C GLU A 140 -1.17 -4.98 22.94
N PRO A 141 -0.09 -5.64 23.45
CA PRO A 141 0.86 -6.36 22.60
C PRO A 141 0.24 -7.58 21.90
N ALA A 142 -0.83 -8.14 22.46
CA ALA A 142 -1.54 -9.29 21.90
C ALA A 142 -2.11 -9.00 20.50
N LEU A 143 -2.63 -7.79 20.26
CA LEU A 143 -3.16 -7.41 18.94
C LEU A 143 -2.06 -7.38 17.88
N LYS A 144 -0.93 -6.76 18.19
CA LYS A 144 0.22 -6.75 17.27
C LYS A 144 0.74 -8.16 17.03
N ALA A 145 0.87 -8.97 18.08
CA ALA A 145 1.32 -10.35 17.96
C ALA A 145 0.38 -11.18 17.09
N LYS A 146 -0.94 -10.99 17.21
CA LYS A 146 -1.95 -11.64 16.37
C LYS A 146 -1.72 -11.32 14.88
N ILE A 147 -1.60 -10.03 14.53
CA ILE A 147 -1.38 -9.61 13.14
C ILE A 147 -0.06 -10.18 12.60
N LEU A 148 1.01 -10.15 13.39
CA LEU A 148 2.31 -10.70 12.98
C LEU A 148 2.26 -12.22 12.80
N ASN A 149 1.55 -12.95 13.66
CA ASN A 149 1.38 -14.39 13.53
C ASN A 149 0.57 -14.76 12.28
N GLU A 150 -0.46 -13.99 11.94
CA GLU A 150 -1.22 -14.18 10.69
C GLU A 150 -0.34 -13.95 9.45
N ILE A 151 0.50 -12.92 9.48
CA ILE A 151 1.51 -12.67 8.43
C ILE A 151 2.49 -13.85 8.34
N ASP A 152 3.06 -14.29 9.46
CA ASP A 152 4.04 -15.38 9.49
C ASP A 152 3.43 -16.69 8.98
N ALA A 153 2.19 -17.02 9.36
CA ALA A 153 1.51 -18.23 8.91
C ALA A 153 1.31 -18.26 7.38
N VAL A 154 0.99 -17.13 6.77
CA VAL A 154 0.86 -17.04 5.30
C VAL A 154 2.22 -17.10 4.60
N LEU A 155 3.23 -16.44 5.18
CA LEU A 155 4.56 -16.31 4.56
C LEU A 155 5.44 -17.55 4.71
N PHE A 156 5.30 -18.29 5.81
CA PHE A 156 6.19 -19.39 6.17
C PHE A 156 5.48 -20.73 6.33
N ASP A 157 4.22 -20.74 6.76
CA ASP A 157 3.46 -21.97 6.99
C ASP A 157 2.52 -22.31 5.82
N ASN A 158 2.61 -21.55 4.71
CA ASN A 158 1.80 -21.70 3.50
C ASN A 158 0.28 -21.65 3.73
N GLN A 159 -0.18 -21.00 4.79
CA GLN A 159 -1.60 -20.78 5.00
C GLN A 159 -2.18 -19.92 3.87
N GLU A 160 -3.42 -20.22 3.47
CA GLU A 160 -4.17 -19.39 2.52
C GLU A 160 -4.57 -18.07 3.18
N PRO A 161 -4.25 -16.91 2.58
CA PRO A 161 -4.56 -15.62 3.16
C PRO A 161 -6.03 -15.21 2.97
N THR A 162 -6.57 -14.46 3.91
CA THR A 162 -7.83 -13.75 3.72
C THR A 162 -7.65 -12.57 2.75
N LYS A 163 -8.76 -12.06 2.17
CA LYS A 163 -8.73 -10.86 1.30
C LYS A 163 -8.12 -9.65 2.04
N GLU A 164 -8.47 -9.48 3.31
CA GLU A 164 -7.91 -8.43 4.17
C GLU A 164 -6.40 -8.59 4.36
N LEU A 165 -5.93 -9.80 4.66
CA LEU A 165 -4.51 -10.07 4.84
C LEU A 165 -3.72 -9.91 3.53
N LEU A 166 -4.30 -10.28 2.37
CA LEU A 166 -3.70 -9.99 1.06
C LEU A 166 -3.49 -8.48 0.86
N PHE A 167 -4.48 -7.66 1.19
CA PHE A 167 -4.36 -6.21 1.11
C PHE A 167 -3.32 -5.66 2.09
N LEU A 168 -3.30 -6.15 3.33
CA LEU A 168 -2.27 -5.77 4.29
C LEU A 168 -0.86 -6.12 3.77
N LEU A 169 -0.66 -7.33 3.26
CA LEU A 169 0.61 -7.79 2.69
C LEU A 169 1.01 -6.97 1.46
N SER A 170 0.04 -6.58 0.62
CA SER A 170 0.27 -5.69 -0.52
C SER A 170 0.80 -4.32 -0.07
N LEU A 171 0.18 -3.73 0.95
CA LEU A 171 0.61 -2.47 1.54
C LEU A 171 1.97 -2.58 2.25
N LEU A 172 2.23 -3.66 2.97
CA LEU A 172 3.52 -3.90 3.63
C LEU A 172 4.64 -4.22 2.64
N ARG A 173 4.33 -4.74 1.45
CA ARG A 173 5.32 -4.94 0.38
C ARG A 173 5.81 -3.61 -0.17
N ILE A 174 4.96 -2.59 -0.22
CA ILE A 174 5.31 -1.27 -0.75
C ILE A 174 6.55 -0.72 -0.04
N GLN A 175 7.51 -0.25 -0.83
CA GLN A 175 8.82 0.24 -0.36
C GLN A 175 9.60 -0.73 0.54
N TYR A 176 9.39 -2.04 0.40
CA TYR A 176 10.10 -3.07 1.17
C TYR A 176 9.90 -2.97 2.69
N ASN A 177 8.76 -2.42 3.11
CA ASN A 177 8.43 -2.26 4.53
C ASN A 177 8.40 -3.59 5.29
N ILE A 178 8.01 -4.67 4.61
CA ILE A 178 8.01 -6.04 5.13
C ILE A 178 9.41 -6.50 5.62
N ARG A 179 10.51 -5.99 5.02
CA ARG A 179 11.89 -6.34 5.42
C ARG A 179 12.23 -5.90 6.83
N ARG A 180 11.46 -4.97 7.40
CA ARG A 180 11.63 -4.48 8.78
C ARG A 180 10.85 -5.31 9.79
N LEU A 181 9.84 -6.08 9.33
CA LEU A 181 9.02 -6.96 10.15
C LEU A 181 9.61 -8.37 10.21
N ILE A 182 10.26 -8.81 9.13
CA ILE A 182 10.75 -10.17 8.97
C ILE A 182 12.25 -10.29 9.34
N PRO A 183 12.67 -11.37 10.04
CA PRO A 183 14.09 -11.63 10.28
C PRO A 183 14.92 -11.69 8.99
N LYS A 184 16.11 -11.08 8.98
CA LYS A 184 16.96 -10.98 7.78
C LYS A 184 17.18 -12.30 7.03
N LYS A 185 17.31 -13.41 7.77
CA LYS A 185 17.52 -14.75 7.22
C LYS A 185 16.32 -15.30 6.43
N LEU A 186 15.11 -14.79 6.71
CA LEU A 186 13.85 -15.24 6.09
C LEU A 186 13.35 -14.30 5.00
N ILE A 187 13.98 -13.13 4.80
CA ILE A 187 13.50 -12.11 3.84
C ILE A 187 13.33 -12.69 2.43
N ARG A 188 14.28 -13.48 1.94
CA ARG A 188 14.21 -14.05 0.59
C ARG A 188 12.98 -14.95 0.41
N ILE A 189 12.71 -15.80 1.41
CA ILE A 189 11.57 -16.72 1.41
C ILE A 189 10.26 -15.92 1.41
N ALA A 190 10.16 -14.92 2.30
CA ALA A 190 9.00 -14.05 2.41
C ALA A 190 8.73 -13.27 1.10
N GLU A 191 9.76 -12.72 0.46
CA GLU A 191 9.61 -11.96 -0.79
C GLU A 191 9.16 -12.84 -1.96
N GLU A 192 9.66 -14.07 -2.06
CA GLU A 192 9.24 -15.03 -3.07
C GLU A 192 7.77 -15.43 -2.88
N ARG A 193 7.37 -15.73 -1.63
CA ARG A 193 5.97 -16.02 -1.31
C ARG A 193 5.05 -14.83 -1.61
N LEU A 194 5.45 -13.61 -1.22
CA LEU A 194 4.70 -12.38 -1.52
C LEU A 194 4.56 -12.14 -3.02
N TYR A 195 5.61 -12.37 -3.80
CA TYR A 195 5.55 -12.24 -5.25
C TYR A 195 4.47 -13.17 -5.83
N ASN A 196 4.48 -14.44 -5.43
CA ASN A 196 3.51 -15.43 -5.91
C ASN A 196 2.08 -15.09 -5.49
N LEU A 197 1.87 -14.63 -4.25
CA LEU A 197 0.54 -14.27 -3.74
C LEU A 197 -0.02 -12.99 -4.38
N LEU A 198 0.83 -12.01 -4.64
CA LEU A 198 0.42 -10.65 -4.99
C LEU A 198 0.71 -10.28 -6.45
N PHE A 199 1.14 -11.23 -7.29
CA PHE A 199 1.45 -10.96 -8.69
C PHE A 199 0.28 -10.34 -9.45
N ASN A 200 -0.95 -10.70 -9.08
CA ASN A 200 -2.19 -10.22 -9.71
C ASN A 200 -2.93 -9.14 -8.89
N GLU A 201 -2.37 -8.66 -7.79
CA GLU A 201 -3.02 -7.64 -6.95
C GLU A 201 -2.82 -6.25 -7.57
N LEU A 202 -3.83 -5.79 -8.31
CA LEU A 202 -3.72 -4.62 -9.19
C LEU A 202 -3.53 -3.30 -8.43
N ILE A 203 -4.11 -3.17 -7.24
CA ILE A 203 -4.18 -1.88 -6.53
C ILE A 203 -2.82 -1.54 -5.93
N GLY A 204 -2.20 -2.49 -5.23
CA GLY A 204 -0.86 -2.34 -4.69
C GLY A 204 0.19 -2.11 -5.77
N LEU A 205 0.03 -2.74 -6.93
CA LEU A 205 0.89 -2.47 -8.10
C LEU A 205 0.76 -1.03 -8.57
N VAL A 206 -0.47 -0.48 -8.66
CA VAL A 206 -0.68 0.92 -9.03
C VAL A 206 -0.13 1.88 -7.98
N ILE A 207 -0.37 1.63 -6.69
CA ILE A 207 0.16 2.46 -5.60
C ILE A 207 1.70 2.48 -5.64
N GLN A 208 2.34 1.31 -5.81
CA GLN A 208 3.79 1.22 -5.93
C GLN A 208 4.31 1.99 -7.15
N GLY A 209 3.63 1.88 -8.30
CA GLY A 209 3.96 2.64 -9.52
C GLY A 209 3.91 4.16 -9.31
N VAL A 210 2.85 4.67 -8.68
CA VAL A 210 2.72 6.10 -8.36
C VAL A 210 3.85 6.59 -7.43
N ILE A 211 4.18 5.78 -6.41
CA ILE A 211 5.29 6.08 -5.50
C ILE A 211 6.63 6.12 -6.23
N ASP A 212 6.87 5.18 -7.14
CA ASP A 212 8.10 5.10 -7.91
C ASP A 212 8.25 6.28 -8.88
N ASP A 213 7.18 6.66 -9.58
CA ASP A 213 7.14 7.82 -10.48
C ASP A 213 7.42 9.13 -9.75
N MET A 214 6.87 9.28 -8.54
CA MET A 214 7.11 10.46 -7.73
C MET A 214 8.52 10.51 -7.17
N ASN A 215 9.06 9.37 -6.74
CA ASN A 215 10.45 9.27 -6.30
C ASN A 215 11.41 9.58 -7.46
N ALA A 216 11.12 9.12 -8.67
CA ALA A 216 11.89 9.44 -9.87
C ALA A 216 11.81 10.94 -10.19
N SER A 217 10.62 11.53 -10.17
CA SER A 217 10.40 12.96 -10.41
C SER A 217 11.10 13.84 -9.37
N PHE A 218 11.06 13.45 -8.09
CA PHE A 218 11.79 14.13 -7.03
C PHE A 218 13.30 14.05 -7.23
N ARG A 219 13.84 12.87 -7.56
CA ARG A 219 15.26 12.70 -7.87
C ARG A 219 15.68 13.56 -9.07
N ALA A 220 14.91 13.57 -10.15
CA ALA A 220 15.20 14.38 -11.33
C ALA A 220 15.21 15.90 -11.04
N LYS A 221 14.35 16.38 -10.13
CA LYS A 221 14.24 17.80 -9.77
C LYS A 221 15.36 18.31 -8.85
N TYR A 222 15.81 17.48 -7.90
CA TYR A 222 16.78 17.89 -6.87
C TYR A 222 18.20 17.33 -7.08
N TYR A 223 18.31 16.32 -7.93
CA TYR A 223 19.56 15.74 -8.41
C TYR A 223 19.45 15.53 -9.92
N PRO A 224 19.34 16.61 -10.73
CA PRO A 224 19.45 16.48 -12.17
C PRO A 224 20.84 15.91 -12.43
N SER A 225 20.91 14.63 -12.76
CA SER A 225 22.17 13.96 -13.05
C SER A 225 22.80 14.69 -14.23
N GLU A 226 24.01 15.20 -14.03
CA GLU A 226 24.92 15.42 -15.15
C GLU A 226 24.90 14.17 -16.03
N GLU A 227 24.74 14.39 -17.32
CA GLU A 227 24.90 13.36 -18.34
C GLU A 227 26.23 12.63 -18.11
N ARG A 228 26.17 11.38 -17.62
CA ARG A 228 26.99 10.25 -18.06
C ARG A 228 26.79 9.00 -17.19
N GLY A 229 26.53 7.88 -17.87
CA GLY A 229 27.00 6.56 -17.44
C GLY A 229 26.00 5.67 -16.70
N SER A 230 25.29 4.83 -17.48
CA SER A 230 24.93 3.44 -17.14
C SER A 230 24.85 3.05 -15.65
N GLY A 231 23.89 3.62 -14.93
CA GLY A 231 23.53 3.23 -13.55
C GLY A 231 22.52 2.09 -13.51
N ARG A 232 22.94 0.95 -12.94
CA ARG A 232 22.24 -0.34 -12.86
C ARG A 232 20.84 -0.24 -12.24
N SER A 233 19.85 -0.86 -12.89
CA SER A 233 18.57 -1.20 -12.28
C SER A 233 18.78 -2.13 -11.07
N THR A 234 18.11 -1.84 -9.96
CA THR A 234 18.21 -2.59 -8.68
C THR A 234 17.24 -3.78 -8.61
N TRP A 235 16.79 -4.29 -9.75
CA TRP A 235 16.17 -5.62 -9.85
C TRP A 235 17.24 -6.67 -10.16
N PRO A 236 17.12 -7.91 -9.67
CA PRO A 236 17.94 -9.01 -10.17
C PRO A 236 17.80 -9.09 -11.69
N ARG A 237 18.90 -8.98 -12.43
CA ARG A 237 18.95 -9.00 -13.91
C ARG A 237 18.46 -10.29 -14.58
N TYR A 238 17.91 -11.25 -13.82
CA TYR A 238 17.50 -12.55 -14.34
C TYR A 238 16.05 -12.61 -14.86
N LEU A 239 15.34 -11.48 -14.94
CA LEU A 239 13.95 -11.46 -15.41
C LEU A 239 13.68 -10.57 -16.64
N CYS A 240 14.73 -9.98 -17.25
CA CYS A 240 14.62 -9.28 -18.54
C CYS A 240 15.16 -10.15 -19.69
N CYS A 241 14.57 -11.31 -19.91
CA CYS A 241 14.67 -12.06 -21.17
C CYS A 241 13.48 -13.01 -21.26
N GLY A 242 12.48 -12.63 -22.05
CA GLY A 242 11.26 -13.43 -22.23
C GLY A 242 10.33 -12.85 -23.27
N SER A 243 10.87 -12.32 -24.37
CA SER A 243 10.09 -12.09 -25.59
C SER A 243 10.98 -12.30 -26.80
N ASN A 244 10.50 -13.15 -27.70
CA ASN A 244 10.95 -13.41 -29.07
C ASN A 244 12.06 -14.45 -29.28
N SER A 245 11.65 -15.71 -29.36
CA SER A 245 12.12 -16.58 -30.46
C SER A 245 10.93 -16.98 -31.32
N LYS A 246 10.98 -16.53 -32.57
CA LYS A 246 10.19 -17.01 -33.70
C LYS A 246 10.10 -18.54 -33.68
N LEU A 247 8.90 -19.06 -33.82
CA LEU A 247 8.66 -20.42 -34.30
C LEU A 247 7.83 -20.29 -35.57
N ASP A 248 8.54 -20.36 -36.68
CA ASP A 248 7.96 -20.63 -38.00
C ASP A 248 7.24 -21.99 -37.92
N LEU A 249 5.92 -21.99 -38.13
CA LEU A 249 5.18 -23.19 -38.50
C LEU A 249 4.65 -23.00 -39.91
N ASN A 250 5.46 -23.46 -40.87
CA ASN A 250 5.00 -23.85 -42.19
C ASN A 250 3.99 -25.01 -42.01
N LEU A 251 2.72 -24.74 -42.27
CA LEU A 251 1.74 -25.77 -42.64
C LEU A 251 1.45 -25.58 -44.12
N ARG A 252 2.13 -26.37 -44.95
CA ARG A 252 1.70 -26.67 -46.31
C ARG A 252 0.73 -27.84 -46.24
N SER A 253 -0.45 -27.63 -46.83
CA SER A 253 -1.22 -28.62 -47.57
C SER A 253 -0.39 -29.30 -48.65
#